data_AF-A0A8J7QYS4-F1
#
_entry.id   AF-A0A8J7QYS4-F1
#
_cell.length_a   1.000
_cell.length_b   1.000
_cell.length_c   1.000
_cell.angle_alpha   90.00
_cell.angle_beta   90.00
_cell.angle_gamma   90.00
#
_symmetry.space_group_name_H-M   'P 1'
#
loop_
_entity.id
_entity.type
_entity.pdbx_description
1 polymer ?
#
loop_
_entity_poly.entity_id
_entity_poly.type
_entity_poly.pdbx_seq_one_letter_code
_entity_poly.pdbx_strand_id
1 'polypeptide(L)'
;MKTDTSKAMLAMSAPPYWHCGQTVFRRSMDMLIALAPAAVMSVCTWGISSARVMAVAILSAVATEAAASKVMKRRIRVDDLTAVVSALLLAFLLPASAPWWIVALGSAAAIL
;
A
#
# COMPACT_ATOMS: atom_id res chain seq x y z
N MET A 1 16.35 -23.59 56.66
CA MET A 1 15.15 -23.61 55.78
C MET A 1 14.94 -22.20 55.25
N LYS A 2 14.81 -22.08 53.92
CA LYS A 2 14.67 -20.87 53.07
C LYS A 2 15.97 -20.20 52.60
N THR A 3 16.56 -20.82 51.57
CA THR A 3 17.28 -20.11 50.51
C THR A 3 16.25 -19.35 49.68
N ASP A 4 16.28 -18.03 49.76
CA ASP A 4 15.43 -17.16 48.93
C ASP A 4 15.96 -17.16 47.50
N THR A 5 15.35 -17.98 46.65
CA THR A 5 15.53 -17.96 45.20
C THR A 5 14.94 -16.65 44.66
N SER A 6 15.75 -15.59 44.67
CA SER A 6 15.44 -14.36 43.94
C SER A 6 15.32 -14.69 42.45
N LYS A 7 14.15 -14.43 41.86
CA LYS A 7 13.89 -14.56 40.43
C LYS A 7 14.95 -13.74 39.68
N ALA A 8 15.94 -14.42 39.11
CA ALA A 8 16.83 -13.80 38.14
C ALA A 8 15.99 -13.41 36.91
N MET A 9 15.62 -12.12 36.80
CA MET A 9 15.20 -11.55 35.52
C MET A 9 16.42 -11.57 34.61
N LEU A 10 16.56 -12.64 33.83
CA LEU A 10 17.49 -12.70 32.71
C LEU A 10 16.99 -11.70 31.66
N ALA A 11 17.46 -10.47 31.74
CA ALA A 11 17.25 -9.47 30.70
C ALA A 11 17.94 -9.99 29.43
N MET A 12 17.19 -10.68 28.57
CA MET A 12 17.65 -10.90 27.21
C MET A 12 17.75 -9.52 26.56
N SER A 13 18.97 -9.08 26.28
CA SER A 13 19.19 -7.86 25.49
C SER A 13 18.43 -8.02 24.19
N ALA A 14 17.63 -7.01 23.82
CA ALA A 14 17.05 -6.96 22.49
C ALA A 14 18.19 -7.09 21.46
N PRO A 15 18.02 -7.88 20.40
CA PRO A 15 19.02 -7.97 19.34
C PRO A 15 19.28 -6.57 18.76
N PRO A 16 20.54 -6.22 18.43
CA PRO A 16 20.87 -4.91 17.88
C PRO A 16 20.25 -4.76 16.49
N TYR A 17 19.14 -4.04 16.38
CA TYR A 17 18.52 -3.69 15.12
C TYR A 17 19.17 -2.41 14.56
N TRP A 18 19.80 -2.51 13.38
CA TRP A 18 20.37 -1.35 12.70
C TRP A 18 19.24 -0.49 12.12
N HIS A 19 19.08 0.74 12.61
CA HIS A 19 18.07 1.67 12.11
C HIS A 19 18.52 2.29 10.79
N CYS A 20 17.92 1.88 9.67
CA CYS A 20 18.28 2.37 8.34
C CYS A 20 17.57 3.67 7.89
N GLY A 21 16.84 4.38 8.76
CA GLY A 21 16.14 5.63 8.36
C GLY A 21 15.08 5.47 7.25
N GLN A 22 14.70 4.24 6.92
CA GLN A 22 13.77 3.91 5.85
C GLN A 22 12.32 4.08 6.31
N THR A 23 11.61 5.06 5.73
CA THR A 23 10.18 5.31 6.01
C THR A 23 9.29 4.56 5.02
N VAL A 24 8.01 4.39 5.39
CA VAL A 24 7.01 3.75 4.52
C VAL A 24 6.79 4.60 3.26
N PHE A 25 6.56 5.90 3.45
CA PHE A 25 6.49 6.88 2.35
C PHE A 25 7.62 6.75 1.34
N ARG A 26 8.87 6.67 1.81
CA ARG A 26 10.04 6.61 0.91
C ARG A 26 10.04 5.34 0.08
N ARG A 27 9.72 4.20 0.68
CA ARG A 27 9.57 2.93 -0.05
C ARG A 27 8.44 2.97 -1.07
N SER A 28 7.28 3.52 -0.71
CA SER A 28 6.16 3.69 -1.65
C SER A 28 6.54 4.60 -2.83
N MET A 29 7.29 5.68 -2.57
CA MET A 29 7.74 6.59 -3.62
C MET A 29 8.79 5.95 -4.54
N ASP A 30 9.74 5.19 -4.00
CA ASP A 30 10.70 4.42 -4.79
C ASP A 30 9.99 3.42 -5.72
N MET A 31 8.94 2.76 -5.23
CA MET A 31 8.10 1.86 -6.05
C MET A 31 7.36 2.62 -7.15
N LEU A 32 6.77 3.79 -6.86
CA LEU A 32 6.10 4.61 -7.88
C LEU A 32 7.06 5.06 -8.98
N ILE A 33 8.28 5.45 -8.62
CA ILE A 33 9.32 5.82 -9.59
C ILE A 33 9.69 4.60 -10.45
N ALA A 34 9.79 3.41 -9.86
CA ALA A 34 10.03 2.17 -10.60
C ALA A 34 8.86 1.78 -11.52
N LEU A 35 7.62 2.09 -11.14
CA LEU A 35 6.41 1.82 -11.93
C LEU A 35 6.14 2.87 -13.02
N ALA A 36 6.71 4.07 -12.90
CA ALA A 36 6.53 5.16 -13.87
C ALA A 36 6.81 4.76 -15.34
N PRO A 37 7.94 4.11 -15.70
CA PRO A 37 8.16 3.69 -17.09
C PRO A 37 7.12 2.67 -17.58
N ALA A 38 6.65 1.78 -16.70
CA ALA A 38 5.60 0.82 -17.04
C ALA A 38 4.24 1.52 -17.27
N ALA A 39 3.91 2.51 -16.44
CA ALA A 39 2.70 3.34 -16.59
C ALA A 39 2.70 4.08 -17.94
N VAL A 40 3.83 4.69 -18.31
CA VAL A 40 3.98 5.40 -19.58
C VAL A 40 3.81 4.43 -20.75
N MET A 41 4.50 3.28 -20.73
CA MET A 41 4.39 2.28 -21.79
C MET A 41 2.96 1.75 -21.93
N SER A 42 2.25 1.52 -20.82
CA SER A 42 0.85 1.08 -20.82
C SER A 42 -0.09 2.09 -21.51
N VAL A 43 0.11 3.38 -21.26
CA VAL A 43 -0.69 4.42 -21.93
C VAL A 43 -0.29 4.55 -23.41
N CYS A 44 0.98 4.37 -23.76
CA CYS A 44 1.44 4.41 -25.16
C CYS A 44 0.89 3.24 -25.99
N THR A 45 0.75 2.04 -25.42
CA THR A 45 0.26 0.86 -26.14
C THR A 45 -1.26 0.78 -26.23
N TRP A 46 -1.97 1.11 -25.14
CA TRP A 46 -3.43 0.95 -25.06
C TRP A 46 -4.21 2.28 -25.09
N GLY A 47 -3.53 3.42 -25.11
CA GLY A 47 -4.14 4.75 -25.17
C GLY A 47 -4.95 5.13 -23.93
N ILE A 48 -6.02 5.90 -24.15
CA ILE A 48 -6.90 6.45 -23.10
C ILE A 48 -7.57 5.36 -22.26
N SER A 49 -7.80 4.17 -22.82
CA SER A 49 -8.50 3.09 -22.10
C SER A 49 -7.71 2.61 -20.88
N SER A 50 -6.40 2.44 -21.01
CA SER A 50 -5.54 2.08 -19.86
C SER A 50 -5.49 3.20 -18.82
N ALA A 51 -5.36 4.45 -19.25
CA ALA A 51 -5.37 5.60 -18.35
C ALA A 51 -6.65 5.68 -17.49
N ARG A 52 -7.82 5.37 -18.08
CA ARG A 52 -9.08 5.31 -17.34
C ARG A 52 -9.08 4.22 -16.27
N VAL A 53 -8.59 3.01 -16.59
CA VAL A 53 -8.51 1.91 -15.62
C VAL A 53 -7.61 2.27 -14.45
N MET A 54 -6.42 2.79 -14.70
CA MET A 54 -5.50 3.23 -13.64
C MET A 54 -6.12 4.35 -12.77
N ALA A 55 -6.75 5.34 -13.40
CA ALA A 55 -7.37 6.45 -12.67
C ALA A 55 -8.52 5.99 -11.78
N VAL A 56 -9.40 5.12 -12.29
CA VAL A 56 -10.52 4.56 -11.52
C VAL A 56 -10.00 3.71 -10.36
N ALA A 57 -8.96 2.90 -10.59
CA ALA A 57 -8.36 2.08 -9.55
C ALA A 57 -7.80 2.93 -8.41
N ILE A 58 -6.98 3.94 -8.73
CA ILE A 58 -6.36 4.82 -7.73
C ILE A 58 -7.41 5.63 -6.96
N LEU A 59 -8.39 6.21 -7.65
CA LEU A 59 -9.45 6.99 -7.00
C LEU A 59 -10.29 6.13 -6.04
N SER A 60 -10.70 4.94 -6.50
CA SER A 60 -11.48 4.01 -5.68
C SER A 60 -10.67 3.52 -4.48
N ALA A 61 -9.38 3.28 -4.67
CA ALA A 61 -8.46 2.85 -3.64
C ALA A 61 -8.29 3.88 -2.53
N VAL A 62 -7.93 5.11 -2.89
CA VAL A 62 -7.74 6.21 -1.93
C VAL A 62 -9.04 6.54 -1.21
N ALA A 63 -10.17 6.52 -1.92
CA ALA A 63 -11.49 6.71 -1.31
C ALA A 63 -11.79 5.61 -0.27
N THR A 64 -11.48 4.35 -0.60
CA THR A 64 -11.68 3.20 0.31
C THR A 64 -10.78 3.28 1.53
N GLU A 65 -9.49 3.61 1.36
CA GLU A 65 -8.55 3.75 2.49
C GLU A 65 -8.97 4.88 3.44
N ALA A 66 -9.39 6.02 2.87
CA ALA A 66 -9.89 7.14 3.65
C ALA A 66 -11.18 6.79 4.40
N ALA A 67 -12.12 6.10 3.74
CA ALA A 67 -13.36 5.64 4.35
C ALA A 67 -13.12 4.60 5.45
N ALA A 68 -12.30 3.58 5.18
CA ALA A 68 -11.94 2.54 6.13
C ALA A 68 -11.24 3.12 7.36
N SER A 69 -10.26 4.01 7.16
CA SER A 69 -9.55 4.68 8.26
C SER A 69 -10.49 5.50 9.14
N LYS A 70 -11.45 6.19 8.52
CA LYS A 70 -12.47 6.97 9.24
C LYS A 70 -13.42 6.08 10.05
N VAL A 71 -13.86 4.96 9.50
CA VAL A 71 -14.71 3.98 10.20
C VAL A 71 -13.96 3.34 11.36
N MET A 72 -12.68 2.99 11.16
CA MET A 72 -11.84 2.37 12.19
C MET A 72 -11.34 3.34 13.27
N LYS A 73 -11.70 4.64 13.19
CA LYS A 73 -11.22 5.71 14.08
C LYS A 73 -9.69 5.77 14.18
N ARG A 74 -8.99 5.38 13.11
CA ARG A 74 -7.52 5.43 13.03
C ARG A 74 -7.11 6.74 12.36
N ARG A 75 -5.84 7.13 12.54
CA ARG A 75 -5.27 8.22 11.74
C ARG A 75 -5.38 7.84 10.26
N ILE A 76 -5.80 8.80 9.45
CA ILE A 76 -5.90 8.65 7.99
C ILE A 76 -4.47 8.42 7.47
N ARG A 77 -4.21 7.24 6.90
CA ARG A 77 -2.88 6.81 6.39
C ARG A 77 -2.64 7.12 4.90
N VAL A 78 -3.45 8.00 4.34
CA VAL A 78 -3.41 8.36 2.91
C VAL A 78 -2.08 9.06 2.55
N ASP A 79 -1.36 9.55 3.55
CA ASP A 79 -0.04 10.16 3.43
C ASP A 79 1.07 9.18 3.04
N ASP A 80 0.95 7.87 3.34
CA ASP A 80 2.00 6.88 3.06
C ASP A 80 2.05 6.37 1.59
N LEU A 81 1.11 6.80 0.73
CA LEU A 81 0.93 6.39 -0.68
C LEU A 81 0.78 4.87 -0.93
N THR A 82 0.64 4.06 0.12
CA THR A 82 0.55 2.60 0.00
C THR A 82 -0.66 2.14 -0.79
N ALA A 83 -1.82 2.80 -0.59
CA ALA A 83 -3.02 2.50 -1.39
C ALA A 83 -2.82 2.76 -2.88
N VAL A 84 -2.08 3.82 -3.24
CA VAL A 84 -1.81 4.16 -4.64
C VAL A 84 -0.95 3.10 -5.30
N VAL A 85 0.12 2.64 -4.62
CA VAL A 85 1.00 1.59 -5.14
C VAL A 85 0.23 0.30 -5.37
N SER A 86 -0.54 -0.16 -4.37
CA SER A 86 -1.34 -1.38 -4.48
C SER A 86 -2.39 -1.30 -5.59
N ALA A 87 -3.07 -0.16 -5.72
CA ALA A 87 -4.08 0.05 -6.76
C ALA A 87 -3.48 0.10 -8.16
N LEU A 88 -2.31 0.73 -8.31
CA LEU A 88 -1.61 0.81 -9.59
C LEU A 88 -1.09 -0.57 -10.01
N LEU A 89 -0.58 -1.36 -9.07
CA LEU A 89 -0.22 -2.76 -9.32
C LEU A 89 -1.44 -3.57 -9.79
N LEU A 90 -2.58 -3.46 -9.10
CA LEU A 90 -3.84 -4.12 -9.52
C LEU A 90 -4.26 -3.68 -10.93
N ALA A 91 -4.15 -2.38 -11.25
CA ALA A 91 -4.50 -1.86 -12.56
C ALA A 91 -3.64 -2.48 -13.69
N PHE A 92 -2.38 -2.78 -13.43
CA PHE A 92 -1.51 -3.47 -14.39
C PHE A 92 -1.82 -4.96 -14.58
N LEU A 93 -2.56 -5.58 -13.65
CA LEU A 93 -3.04 -6.96 -13.82
C LEU A 93 -4.33 -7.04 -14.66
N LEU A 94 -5.01 -5.91 -14.91
CA LEU A 94 -6.30 -5.87 -15.59
C LEU A 94 -6.15 -5.49 -17.08
N PRO A 95 -7.00 -6.04 -17.96
CA PRO A 95 -7.03 -5.61 -19.36
C PRO A 95 -7.56 -4.18 -19.48
N ALA A 96 -7.06 -3.41 -20.45
CA ALA A 96 -7.50 -2.03 -20.70
C ALA A 96 -8.99 -1.89 -21.09
N SER A 97 -9.63 -2.99 -21.49
CA SER A 97 -11.07 -3.08 -21.79
C SER A 97 -11.93 -3.48 -20.59
N ALA A 98 -11.33 -3.64 -19.39
CA ALA A 98 -12.06 -4.01 -18.19
C ALA A 98 -13.14 -2.96 -17.86
N PRO A 99 -14.35 -3.39 -17.50
CA PRO A 99 -15.40 -2.47 -17.13
C PRO A 99 -15.12 -1.81 -15.77
N TRP A 100 -15.44 -0.53 -15.65
CA TRP A 100 -15.07 0.34 -14.53
C TRP A 100 -15.52 -0.15 -13.14
N TRP A 101 -16.67 -0.83 -13.06
CA TRP A 101 -17.22 -1.35 -11.80
C TRP A 101 -16.38 -2.48 -11.23
N ILE A 102 -15.79 -3.35 -12.08
CA ILE A 102 -14.89 -4.42 -11.64
C ILE A 102 -13.59 -3.82 -11.09
N VAL A 103 -13.06 -2.80 -11.75
CA VAL A 103 -11.84 -2.10 -11.32
C VAL A 103 -12.05 -1.45 -9.95
N ALA A 104 -13.18 -0.77 -9.76
CA ALA A 104 -13.51 -0.13 -8.48
C ALA A 104 -13.70 -1.16 -7.34
N LEU A 105 -14.45 -2.24 -7.59
CA LEU A 105 -14.66 -3.31 -6.60
C LEU A 105 -13.35 -4.03 -6.25
N GLY A 106 -12.53 -4.37 -7.24
CA GLY A 106 -11.23 -4.99 -7.02
C GLY A 106 -10.28 -4.09 -6.22
N SER A 107 -10.29 -2.78 -6.51
CA SER A 107 -9.45 -1.81 -5.79
C SER A 107 -9.91 -1.61 -4.35
N ALA A 108 -11.23 -1.60 -4.11
CA ALA A 108 -11.77 -1.55 -2.75
C ALA A 108 -11.43 -2.82 -1.95
N ALA A 109 -11.57 -4.00 -2.56
CA ALA A 109 -11.24 -5.27 -1.95
C ALA A 109 -9.74 -5.43 -1.65
N ALA A 110 -8.87 -4.82 -2.45
CA ALA A 110 -7.43 -4.84 -2.24
C ALA A 110 -6.95 -4.01 -1.02
N ILE A 111 -7.79 -3.10 -0.51
CA ILE A 111 -7.42 -2.11 0.52
C ILE A 111 -8.15 -2.30 1.84
N LEU A 112 -9.39 -2.80 1.81
CA LEU A 112 -10.13 -3.19 3.02
C LEU A 112 -9.38 -4.26 3.82
#